data_AF-A0A438EYG8-F1
#
_entry.id   AF-A0A438EYG8-F1
#
_cell.length_a   1.000
_cell.length_b   1.000
_cell.length_c   1.000
_cell.angle_alpha   90.00
_cell.angle_beta   90.00
_cell.angle_gamma   90.00
#
_symmetry.space_group_name_H-M   'P 1'
#
loop_
_entity.id
_entity.type
_entity.pdbx_description
1 polymer ?
#
loop_
_entity_poly.entity_id
_entity_poly.type
_entity_poly.pdbx_seq_one_letter_code
_entity_poly.pdbx_strand_id
1 'polypeptide(L)'
;MDACALEVPFTEEEVFDTLLGCNGDKALGPDGFSMAFWQFAWDFVKVDVMSFFKEFHEHGNLPINLVGSLYKWLAKVLANRLKKVVGKVVSKAQGAFVKRRQILDAVLIANEAIDSVLKNNENGILCKLDIEKAYDNVD
;
A
#
# COMPACT_ATOMS: atom_id res chain seq x y z
N MET A 1 -3.46 17.79 -2.05
CA MET A 1 -2.93 17.24 -0.79
C MET A 1 -1.42 17.30 -0.83
N ASP A 2 -0.88 17.97 0.18
CA ASP A 2 0.55 18.07 0.49
C ASP A 2 0.94 16.96 1.46
N ALA A 3 2.24 16.69 1.57
CA ALA A 3 2.79 15.63 2.42
C ALA A 3 2.39 15.78 3.90
N CYS A 4 2.20 17.01 4.37
CA CYS A 4 1.75 17.30 5.74
C CYS A 4 0.42 16.62 6.11
N ALA A 5 -0.43 16.32 5.12
CA ALA A 5 -1.70 15.62 5.36
C ALA A 5 -1.53 14.12 5.69
N LEU A 6 -0.32 13.56 5.62
CA LEU A 6 -0.04 12.17 5.98
C LEU A 6 0.22 11.98 7.48
N GLU A 7 0.70 13.04 8.14
CA GLU A 7 1.15 13.03 9.54
C GLU A 7 0.05 13.45 10.52
N VAL A 8 -1.14 13.78 10.03
CA VAL A 8 -2.29 14.12 10.89
C VAL A 8 -2.73 12.91 11.72
N PRO A 9 -3.29 13.08 12.93
CA PRO A 9 -3.84 11.97 13.70
C PRO A 9 -4.87 11.15 12.92
N PHE A 10 -5.03 9.87 13.27
CA PHE A 10 -6.04 8.99 12.66
C PHE A 10 -7.44 9.33 13.19
N THR A 11 -8.41 9.41 12.28
CA THR A 11 -9.82 9.60 12.63
C THR A 11 -10.55 8.25 12.69
N GLU A 12 -11.55 8.13 13.56
CA GLU A 12 -12.39 6.92 13.65
C GLU A 12 -13.02 6.56 12.28
N GLU A 13 -13.54 7.56 11.56
CA GLU A 13 -14.13 7.38 10.23
C GLU A 13 -13.11 6.77 9.24
N GLU A 14 -11.91 7.33 9.13
CA GLU A 14 -10.85 6.79 8.25
C GLU A 14 -10.50 5.32 8.58
N VAL A 15 -10.38 5.02 9.87
CA VAL A 15 -10.03 3.67 10.35
C VAL A 15 -11.17 2.71 10.01
N PHE A 16 -12.41 3.09 10.28
CA PHE A 16 -13.60 2.28 10.01
C PHE A 16 -13.88 2.11 8.51
N ASP A 17 -13.78 3.16 7.71
CA ASP A 17 -13.92 3.08 6.26
C ASP A 17 -12.88 2.13 5.64
N THR A 18 -11.67 2.15 6.19
CA THR A 18 -10.62 1.22 5.78
C THR A 18 -10.97 -0.23 6.11
N LEU A 19 -11.63 -0.46 7.24
CA LEU A 19 -12.14 -1.78 7.63
C LEU A 19 -13.23 -2.27 6.70
N LEU A 20 -14.21 -1.40 6.38
CA LEU A 20 -15.29 -1.72 5.44
C LEU A 20 -14.75 -2.00 4.04
N GLY A 21 -13.70 -1.27 3.63
CA GLY A 21 -13.00 -1.51 2.36
C GLY A 21 -12.16 -2.79 2.32
N CYS A 22 -12.04 -3.53 3.43
CA CYS A 22 -11.37 -4.83 3.44
C CYS A 22 -12.37 -5.95 3.11
N ASN A 23 -12.14 -6.65 1.99
CA ASN A 23 -12.91 -7.85 1.66
C ASN A 23 -12.76 -8.90 2.78
N GLY A 24 -13.90 -9.36 3.31
CA GLY A 24 -13.99 -10.36 4.39
C GLY A 24 -13.44 -11.74 3.99
N ASP A 25 -13.43 -12.08 2.69
CA ASP A 25 -13.00 -13.38 2.17
C ASP A 25 -11.47 -13.56 2.05
N LYS A 26 -10.69 -12.61 2.58
CA LYS A 26 -9.23 -12.76 2.63
C LYS A 26 -8.84 -13.79 3.69
N ALA A 27 -7.84 -14.61 3.37
CA ALA A 27 -7.25 -15.57 4.30
C ALA A 27 -6.99 -14.97 5.69
N LEU A 28 -7.31 -15.76 6.72
CA LEU A 28 -7.14 -15.42 8.13
C LEU A 28 -5.68 -15.12 8.43
N GLY A 29 -5.43 -14.20 9.37
CA GLY A 29 -4.08 -14.02 9.91
C GLY A 29 -3.66 -15.23 10.75
N PRO A 30 -2.39 -15.26 11.23
CA PRO A 30 -1.92 -16.26 12.19
C PRO A 30 -2.74 -16.27 13.50
N ASP A 31 -3.47 -15.18 13.74
CA ASP A 31 -4.36 -14.93 14.87
C ASP A 31 -5.76 -15.54 14.71
N GLY A 32 -6.12 -16.05 13.53
CA GLY A 32 -7.42 -16.67 13.26
C GLY A 32 -8.60 -15.69 13.13
N PHE A 33 -8.38 -14.37 13.20
CA PHE A 33 -9.44 -13.38 13.06
C PHE A 33 -9.59 -12.90 11.62
N SER A 34 -10.82 -12.92 11.11
CA SER A 34 -11.16 -12.36 9.80
C SER A 34 -11.45 -10.86 9.90
N MET A 35 -11.37 -10.12 8.79
CA MET A 35 -11.81 -8.72 8.78
C MET A 35 -13.33 -8.60 9.05
N ALA A 36 -14.11 -9.65 8.75
CA ALA A 36 -15.54 -9.69 9.05
C ALA A 36 -15.82 -9.73 10.56
N PHE A 37 -14.98 -10.41 11.36
CA PHE A 37 -15.07 -10.35 12.82
C PHE A 37 -14.92 -8.91 13.31
N TRP A 38 -13.90 -8.19 12.84
CA TRP A 38 -13.66 -6.80 13.21
C TRP A 38 -14.78 -5.87 12.77
N GLN A 39 -15.36 -6.08 11.58
CA GLN A 39 -16.53 -5.33 11.11
C GLN A 39 -17.74 -5.53 12.02
N PHE A 40 -18.00 -6.78 12.42
CA PHE A 40 -19.11 -7.12 13.32
C PHE A 40 -18.90 -6.59 14.73
N ALA A 41 -17.68 -6.73 15.28
CA ALA A 41 -17.36 -6.38 16.66
C ALA A 41 -16.97 -4.91 16.83
N TRP A 42 -17.04 -4.08 15.79
CA TRP A 42 -16.53 -2.70 15.80
C TRP A 42 -17.02 -1.89 16.99
N ASP A 43 -18.33 -1.89 17.26
CA ASP A 43 -18.92 -1.13 18.36
C ASP A 43 -18.35 -1.50 19.73
N PHE A 44 -17.86 -2.73 19.88
CA PHE A 44 -17.23 -3.23 21.10
C PHE A 44 -15.73 -2.90 21.16
N VAL A 45 -15.00 -3.12 20.06
CA VAL A 45 -13.52 -3.03 20.03
C VAL A 45 -12.98 -1.66 19.63
N LYS A 46 -13.82 -0.74 19.14
CA LYS A 46 -13.36 0.54 18.57
C LYS A 46 -12.52 1.37 19.52
N VAL A 47 -12.80 1.34 20.82
CA VAL A 47 -12.07 2.13 21.82
C VAL A 47 -10.61 1.66 21.89
N ASP A 48 -10.41 0.34 21.98
CA ASP A 48 -9.07 -0.26 22.06
C ASP A 48 -8.32 -0.08 20.73
N VAL A 49 -9.01 -0.26 19.59
CA VAL A 49 -8.42 -0.04 18.27
C VAL A 49 -7.99 1.41 18.11
N MET A 50 -8.83 2.38 18.47
CA MET A 50 -8.46 3.80 18.35
C MET A 50 -7.34 4.19 19.32
N SER A 51 -7.28 3.60 20.52
CA SER A 51 -6.14 3.77 21.43
C SER A 51 -4.85 3.28 20.78
N PHE A 52 -4.87 2.11 20.15
CA PHE A 52 -3.73 1.56 19.42
C PHE A 52 -3.25 2.48 18.28
N PHE A 53 -4.16 3.01 17.45
CA PHE A 53 -3.80 3.93 16.37
C PHE A 53 -3.20 5.25 16.91
N LYS A 54 -3.70 5.72 18.04
CA LYS A 54 -3.18 6.91 18.72
C LYS A 54 -1.79 6.67 19.29
N GLU A 55 -1.58 5.55 19.99
CA GLU A 55 -0.27 5.18 20.53
C GLU A 55 0.79 5.05 19.43
N PHE A 56 0.44 4.41 18.31
CA PHE A 56 1.30 4.33 17.14
C PHE A 56 1.65 5.72 16.57
N HIS A 57 0.67 6.62 16.49
CA HIS A 57 0.89 7.99 16.00
C HIS A 57 1.83 8.79 16.90
N GLU A 58 1.68 8.68 18.23
CA GLU A 58 2.45 9.45 19.21
C GLU A 58 3.88 8.91 19.40
N HIS A 59 4.07 7.60 19.38
CA HIS A 59 5.34 6.96 19.76
C HIS A 59 6.10 6.35 18.57
N GLY A 60 5.45 6.16 17.41
CA GLY A 60 6.05 5.55 16.22
C GLY A 60 6.37 4.05 16.37
N ASN A 61 6.01 3.42 17.48
CA ASN A 61 6.34 2.03 17.78
C ASN A 61 5.13 1.12 17.60
N LEU A 62 5.38 -0.06 17.01
CA LEU A 62 4.41 -1.14 16.95
C LEU A 62 4.53 -1.97 18.24
N PRO A 63 3.47 -2.09 19.06
CA PRO A 63 3.51 -2.95 20.23
C PRO A 63 3.70 -4.43 19.83
N ILE A 64 4.56 -5.14 20.56
CA ILE A 64 5.01 -6.51 20.23
C ILE A 64 3.87 -7.54 20.31
N ASN A 65 2.81 -7.26 21.09
CA ASN A 65 1.63 -8.12 21.24
C ASN A 65 0.54 -7.89 20.17
N LEU A 66 0.89 -7.23 19.06
CA LEU A 66 -0.08 -6.86 18.05
C LEU A 66 -0.68 -8.09 17.35
N VAL A 67 -2.00 -8.20 17.44
CA VAL A 67 -2.80 -9.17 16.70
C VAL A 67 -2.58 -8.94 15.20
N GLY A 68 -2.22 -9.97 14.44
CA GLY A 68 -1.79 -9.83 13.04
C GLY A 68 -2.79 -9.13 12.12
N SER A 69 -4.09 -9.25 12.42
CA SER A 69 -5.17 -8.53 11.74
C SER A 69 -5.19 -7.02 12.04
N LEU A 70 -4.81 -6.57 13.24
CA LEU A 70 -4.66 -5.14 13.56
C LEU A 70 -3.49 -4.52 12.81
N TYR A 71 -2.35 -5.23 12.72
CA TYR A 71 -1.22 -4.79 11.89
C TYR A 71 -1.63 -4.60 10.43
N LYS A 72 -2.34 -5.59 9.87
CA LYS A 72 -2.84 -5.55 8.50
C LYS A 72 -3.76 -4.35 8.27
N TRP A 73 -4.58 -4.02 9.26
CA TRP A 73 -5.46 -2.87 9.21
C TRP A 73 -4.67 -1.55 9.24
N LEU A 74 -3.73 -1.40 10.18
CA LEU A 74 -2.84 -0.23 10.25
C LEU A 74 -2.10 -0.02 8.94
N ALA A 75 -1.45 -1.06 8.42
CA ALA A 75 -0.75 -1.02 7.14
C ALA A 75 -1.67 -0.60 6.00
N LYS A 76 -2.94 -1.00 6.03
CA LYS A 76 -3.93 -0.61 5.02
C LYS A 76 -4.32 0.87 5.12
N VAL A 77 -4.51 1.40 6.34
CA VAL A 77 -4.78 2.83 6.56
C VAL A 77 -3.60 3.66 6.06
N LEU A 78 -2.37 3.29 6.42
CA LEU A 78 -1.15 3.95 5.95
C LEU A 78 -1.03 3.90 4.42
N ALA A 79 -1.29 2.74 3.81
CA ALA A 79 -1.29 2.61 2.35
C ALA A 79 -2.35 3.51 1.69
N ASN A 80 -3.54 3.65 2.28
CA ASN A 80 -4.60 4.52 1.79
C ASN A 80 -4.20 6.01 1.85
N ARG A 81 -3.46 6.42 2.89
CA ARG A 81 -2.87 7.76 3.00
C ARG A 81 -1.80 7.98 1.93
N LEU A 82 -0.80 7.08 1.84
CA LEU A 82 0.28 7.16 0.86
C LEU A 82 -0.21 7.21 -0.58
N LYS A 83 -1.28 6.49 -0.90
CA LYS A 83 -1.93 6.48 -2.22
C LYS A 83 -2.30 7.88 -2.72
N LYS A 84 -2.57 8.83 -1.83
CA LYS A 84 -2.95 10.21 -2.15
C LYS A 84 -1.76 11.05 -2.65
N VAL A 85 -0.53 10.68 -2.30
CA VAL A 85 0.68 11.43 -2.63
C VAL A 85 1.63 10.68 -3.57
N VAL A 86 1.64 9.35 -3.55
CA VAL A 86 2.66 8.52 -4.21
C VAL A 86 2.78 8.83 -5.71
N GLY A 87 1.65 9.10 -6.37
CA GLY A 87 1.62 9.42 -7.80
C GLY A 87 2.32 10.74 -8.18
N LYS A 88 2.57 11.63 -7.21
CA LYS A 88 3.33 12.87 -7.38
C LYS A 88 4.84 12.70 -7.09
N VAL A 89 5.18 11.72 -6.25
CA VAL A 89 6.57 11.47 -5.80
C VAL A 89 7.30 10.56 -6.77
N VAL A 90 6.61 9.57 -7.33
CA VAL A 90 7.21 8.58 -8.25
C VAL A 90 7.19 9.06 -9.70
N SER A 91 8.23 8.68 -10.46
CA SER A 91 8.36 8.98 -11.89
C SER A 91 7.12 8.59 -12.68
N LYS A 92 6.79 9.33 -13.75
CA LYS A 92 5.69 9.00 -14.68
C LYS A 92 5.87 7.63 -15.34
N ALA A 93 7.12 7.15 -15.46
CA ALA A 93 7.44 5.86 -16.04
C ALA A 93 7.12 4.66 -15.10
N GLN A 94 6.87 4.89 -13.81
CA GLN A 94 6.53 3.82 -12.87
C GLN A 94 5.11 3.31 -13.15
N GLY A 95 4.98 2.15 -13.81
CA GLY A 95 3.69 1.58 -14.24
C GLY A 95 2.97 0.73 -13.18
N ALA A 96 3.68 0.23 -12.17
CA ALA A 96 3.12 -0.65 -11.14
C ALA A 96 2.84 0.09 -9.82
N PHE A 97 1.92 -0.46 -9.01
CA PHE A 97 1.62 -0.03 -7.63
C PHE A 97 1.20 1.45 -7.44
N VAL A 98 0.85 2.15 -8.52
CA VAL A 98 0.30 3.51 -8.48
C VAL A 98 -1.15 3.50 -8.97
N LYS A 99 -2.05 4.15 -8.24
CA LYS A 99 -3.47 4.23 -8.63
C LYS A 99 -3.59 4.79 -10.05
N ARG A 100 -4.40 4.14 -10.89
CA ARG A 100 -4.69 4.52 -12.29
C ARG A 100 -3.52 4.34 -13.27
N ARG A 101 -2.44 3.65 -12.90
CA ARG A 101 -1.39 3.22 -13.85
C ARG A 101 -1.48 1.72 -14.04
N GLN A 102 -1.35 1.25 -15.28
CA GLN A 102 -1.44 -0.17 -15.60
C GLN A 102 -0.06 -0.71 -15.97
N ILE A 103 0.25 -1.94 -15.53
CA ILE A 103 1.51 -2.60 -15.89
C ILE A 103 1.64 -2.78 -17.41
N LEU A 104 0.51 -2.93 -18.10
CA LEU A 104 0.43 -3.08 -19.55
C LEU A 104 0.92 -1.83 -20.30
N ASP A 105 0.80 -0.64 -19.69
CA ASP A 105 1.28 0.61 -20.30
C ASP A 105 2.80 0.54 -20.50
N ALA A 106 3.53 0.01 -19.52
CA ALA A 106 4.98 -0.15 -19.60
C ALA A 106 5.39 -1.16 -20.68
N VAL A 107 4.63 -2.24 -20.84
CA VAL A 107 4.86 -3.24 -21.89
C VAL A 107 4.62 -2.64 -23.27
N LEU A 108 3.56 -1.86 -23.45
CA LEU A 108 3.24 -1.20 -24.71
C LEU A 108 4.34 -0.20 -25.12
N ILE A 109 4.78 0.64 -24.18
CA ILE A 109 5.86 1.61 -24.42
C ILE A 109 7.15 0.89 -24.82
N ALA A 110 7.50 -0.21 -24.14
CA ALA A 110 8.69 -0.99 -24.47
C ALA A 110 8.60 -1.61 -25.88
N ASN A 111 7.44 -2.16 -26.25
CA ASN A 111 7.23 -2.74 -27.58
C ASN A 111 7.33 -1.68 -28.68
N GLU A 112 6.71 -0.51 -28.50
CA GLU A 112 6.78 0.58 -29.49
C GLU A 112 8.20 1.11 -29.64
N ALA A 113 8.96 1.22 -28.54
CA ALA A 113 10.36 1.61 -28.58
C ALA A 113 11.23 0.60 -29.35
N ILE A 114 11.03 -0.70 -29.13
CA ILE A 114 11.74 -1.77 -29.86
C ILE A 114 11.39 -1.72 -31.34
N ASP A 115 10.10 -1.63 -31.68
CA ASP A 115 9.62 -1.56 -33.05
C ASP A 115 10.19 -0.34 -33.80
N SER A 116 10.30 0.81 -33.13
CA SER A 116 10.88 2.02 -33.72
C SER A 116 12.35 1.84 -34.07
N VAL A 117 13.16 1.27 -33.16
CA VAL A 117 14.59 1.01 -33.39
C VAL A 117 14.77 0.05 -34.57
N LEU A 118 13.95 -1.01 -34.64
CA LEU A 118 13.99 -1.99 -35.72
C LEU A 118 13.64 -1.37 -37.09
N LYS A 119 12.60 -0.52 -37.14
CA LYS A 119 12.17 0.14 -38.38
C LYS A 119 13.17 1.17 -38.89
N ASN A 120 13.83 1.89 -37.98
CA ASN A 120 14.81 2.92 -38.33
C ASN A 120 16.21 2.35 -38.57
N ASN A 121 16.41 1.04 -38.38
CA ASN A 121 17.70 0.36 -38.51
C ASN A 121 18.77 0.97 -37.59
N GLU A 122 18.34 1.40 -36.41
CA GLU A 122 19.19 1.98 -35.38
C GLU A 122 19.76 0.89 -34.47
N ASN A 123 20.90 1.16 -33.85
CA ASN A 123 21.44 0.28 -32.82
C ASN A 123 20.77 0.61 -31.48
N GLY A 124 20.19 -0.40 -30.84
CA GLY A 124 19.58 -0.28 -29.50
C GLY A 124 20.12 -1.31 -28.52
N ILE A 125 20.07 -0.99 -27.23
CA ILE A 125 20.41 -1.91 -26.13
C ILE A 125 19.21 -1.99 -25.19
N LEU A 126 18.79 -3.21 -24.84
CA LEU A 126 17.76 -3.46 -23.84
C LEU A 126 18.40 -3.99 -22.55
N CYS A 127 18.32 -3.21 -21.48
CA CYS A 127 18.80 -3.60 -20.16
C CYS A 127 17.64 -4.11 -19.30
N LYS A 128 17.64 -5.41 -19.00
CA LYS A 128 16.73 -5.99 -18.00
C LYS A 128 17.42 -6.01 -16.65
N LEU A 129 16.91 -5.22 -15.71
CA LEU A 129 17.39 -5.15 -14.33
C LEU A 129 16.35 -5.81 -13.41
N ASP A 130 16.82 -6.60 -12.45
CA ASP A 130 16.00 -7.23 -11.42
C ASP A 130 16.72 -7.13 -10.07
N ILE A 131 15.96 -7.00 -8.99
CA ILE A 131 16.51 -6.90 -7.63
C ILE A 131 16.13 -8.16 -6.88
N GLU A 132 17.13 -8.97 -6.50
CA GLU A 132 16.90 -10.15 -5.68
C GLU A 132 16.30 -9.72 -4.34
N LYS A 133 15.16 -10.31 -3.96
CA LYS A 133 14.50 -10.13 -2.65
C LYS A 133 14.45 -8.66 -2.21
N ALA A 134 13.85 -7.80 -3.04
CA ALA A 134 13.86 -6.35 -2.84
C ALA A 134 13.45 -5.85 -1.44
N TYR A 135 12.61 -6.58 -0.71
CA TYR A 135 12.19 -6.20 0.65
C TYR A 135 13.18 -6.62 1.75
N ASP A 136 14.03 -7.62 1.49
CA ASP A 136 15.04 -8.10 2.46
C ASP A 136 16.31 -7.23 2.40
N ASN A 137 16.49 -6.46 1.32
CA ASN A 137 17.68 -5.67 1.02
C ASN A 137 17.44 -4.15 1.18
N VAL A 138 16.49 -3.75 2.02
CA VAL A 138 16.23 -2.33 2.34
C VAL A 138 17.02 -1.95 3.60
N ASP A 139 17.85 -0.91 3.49
CA ASP A 139 18.59 -0.30 4.62
C ASP A 139 17.76 0.71 5.43
#